data_AF-A0A920KB36-F1
#
_entry.id   AF-A0A920KB36-F1
#
_cell.length_a   1.000
_cell.length_b   1.000
_cell.length_c   1.000
_cell.angle_alpha   90.00
_cell.angle_beta   90.00
_cell.angle_gamma   90.00
#
_symmetry.space_group_name_H-M   'P 1'
#
loop_
_entity.id
_entity.type
_entity.pdbx_description
1 polymer ?
#
loop_
_entity_poly.entity_id
_entity_poly.type
_entity_poly.pdbx_seq_one_letter_code
_entity_poly.pdbx_strand_id
1 'polypeptide(L)' 'MAVTPLRVIEQDTMDKSKALEAALGQIEKAFGKGS' A
#
# COMPACT_ATOMS: atom_id res chain seq x y z
N MET A 1 3.07 -1.16 -18.66
CA MET A 1 3.06 -0.86 -17.22
C MET A 1 1.86 -1.56 -16.61
N ALA A 2 2.06 -2.46 -15.65
CA ALA A 2 0.96 -3.13 -14.96
C ALA A 2 0.34 -2.14 -13.97
N VAL A 3 -0.89 -1.71 -14.22
CA VAL A 3 -1.67 -0.90 -13.27
C VAL A 3 -2.02 -1.77 -12.07
N THR A 4 -1.38 -1.53 -10.93
CA THR A 4 -1.75 -2.16 -9.66
C THR A 4 -3.04 -1.50 -9.17
N PRO A 5 -4.19 -2.20 -9.13
CA PRO A 5 -5.41 -1.60 -8.63
C PRO A 5 -5.27 -1.34 -7.13
N LEU A 6 -5.33 -0.07 -6.74
CA LEU A 6 -5.33 0.33 -5.34
C LEU A 6 -6.68 -0.10 -4.72
N ARG A 7 -6.63 -0.97 -3.72
CA ARG A 7 -7.82 -1.46 -3.01
C ARG A 7 -8.11 -0.51 -1.83
N VAL A 8 -9.26 0.15 -1.86
CA VAL A 8 -9.74 0.98 -0.74
C VAL A 8 -10.16 0.05 0.40
N ILE A 9 -9.60 0.24 1.59
CA ILE A 9 -9.97 -0.51 2.80
C ILE A 9 -11.05 0.31 3.53
N GLU A 10 -12.22 -0.28 3.74
CA GLU A 10 -13.34 0.38 4.42
C GLU A 10 -13.03 0.71 5.89
N GLN A 11 -13.56 1.83 6.37
CA GLN A 11 -13.14 2.49 7.61
C GLN A 11 -13.50 1.71 8.89
N ASP A 12 -14.56 0.88 8.88
CA ASP A 12 -15.10 0.21 10.08
C ASP A 12 -14.29 -1.01 10.55
N THR A 13 -13.45 -1.59 9.69
CA THR A 13 -12.56 -2.73 10.04
C THR A 13 -11.10 -2.47 9.70
N MET A 14 -10.76 -1.19 9.47
CA MET A 14 -9.41 -0.78 9.11
C MET A 14 -8.49 -0.88 10.33
N ASP A 15 -7.76 -1.99 10.41
CA ASP A 15 -6.56 -2.06 11.25
C ASP A 15 -5.53 -1.06 10.70
N LYS A 16 -5.41 0.08 11.38
CA LYS A 16 -4.56 1.20 10.96
C LYS A 16 -3.10 0.78 10.80
N SER A 17 -2.62 -0.15 11.62
CA SER A 17 -1.25 -0.67 11.53
C SER A 17 -1.07 -1.49 10.25
N LYS A 18 -2.03 -2.37 9.95
CA LYS A 18 -2.02 -3.17 8.72
C LYS A 18 -2.14 -2.31 7.45
N ALA A 19 -2.95 -1.26 7.49
CA ALA A 19 -3.08 -0.32 6.38
C ALA A 19 -1.80 0.48 6.16
N LEU A 20 -1.12 0.88 7.24
CA LEU A 20 0.15 1.58 7.18
C LEU A 20 1.24 0.69 6.56
N GLU A 21 1.39 -0.56 7.02
CA GLU A 21 2.33 -1.52 6.44
C GLU A 21 2.06 -1.80 4.96
N ALA A 22 0.79 -1.98 4.58
CA ALA A 22 0.40 -2.18 3.19
C ALA A 22 0.74 -0.96 2.31
N ALA A 23 0.50 0.25 2.80
CA ALA A 23 0.85 1.48 2.09
C ALA A 23 2.37 1.62 1.91
N LEU A 24 3.14 1.36 2.96
CA LEU A 24 4.61 1.39 2.91
C LEU A 24 5.17 0.36 1.92
N GLY A 25 4.66 -0.88 1.93
CA GLY A 25 5.07 -1.90 0.96
C GLY A 25 4.75 -1.55 -0.50
N GLN A 26 3.64 -0.83 -0.75
CA GLN A 26 3.33 -0.33 -2.09
C GLN A 26 4.30 0.77 -2.53
N ILE A 27 4.69 1.68 -1.62
CA ILE A 27 5.70 2.71 -1.89
C ILE A 27 7.05 2.06 -2.19
N GLU A 28 7.52 1.12 -1.36
CA GLU A 28 8.79 0.41 -1.60
C GLU A 28 8.80 -0.34 -2.94
N LYS A 29 7.69 -0.99 -3.30
CA LYS A 29 7.55 -1.69 -4.59
C LYS A 29 7.53 -0.72 -5.78
N ALA A 30 6.90 0.45 -5.61
CA ALA A 30 6.79 1.45 -6.65
C ALA A 30 8.09 2.22 -6.90
N PHE A 31 8.91 2.43 -5.86
CA PHE A 31 10.11 3.26 -5.93
C PHE A 31 11.43 2.49 -5.82
N GLY A 32 11.42 1.23 -5.36
CA GLY A 32 12.60 0.35 -5.32
C GLY A 32 13.72 0.83 -4.39
N LYS A 33 14.61 -0.09 -3.99
CA LYS A 33 15.86 0.29 -3.29
C LYS A 33 16.81 0.95 -4.29
N GLY A 34 16.87 2.28 -4.26
CA GLY A 34 17.84 3.09 -5.00
C GLY A 34 17.20 3.96 -6.07
N SER A 35 16.70 5.13 -5.66
CA SER A 35 16.72 6.34 -6.48
C SER A 35 18.06 7.04 -6.31
#